data_AF-A0A4Y7K098-F1
#
_entry.id   AF-A0A4Y7K098-F1
#
_cell.length_a   1.000
_cell.length_b   1.000
_cell.length_c   1.000
_cell.angle_alpha   90.00
_cell.angle_beta   90.00
_cell.angle_gamma   90.00
#
_symmetry.space_group_name_H-M   'P 1'
#
loop_
_entity.id
_entity.type
_entity.pdbx_description
1 polymer ?
#
loop_
_entity_poly.entity_id
_entity_poly.type
_entity_poly.pdbx_seq_one_letter_code
_entity_poly.pdbx_strand_id
1 'polypeptide(L)'
;MEPNEGDFVLHSEFSKKGRIRPVRVIDVPGDSRLRLKLDEYLPQAAGLIFVVDAVGFLPNCRATAAYLYEILTNALVVKKKVPVLIMCNKTDKKNADTKEFIMKQLEKEIEELRASRTAISAADMSTTEYALGVAGETFKFSQCRNKVSVGESSGLKGNIWQVELFIREKEGWK
;
A
#
# COMPACT_ATOMS: atom_id res chain seq x y z
N MET A 1 12.58 -13.39 16.68
CA MET A 1 12.36 -13.16 15.24
C MET A 1 13.27 -12.01 14.87
N GLU A 2 14.31 -12.26 14.09
CA GLU A 2 15.17 -11.18 13.62
C GLU A 2 14.33 -10.21 12.78
N PRO A 3 14.57 -8.89 12.91
CA PRO A 3 13.87 -7.92 12.07
C PRO A 3 14.26 -8.14 10.61
N ASN A 4 13.28 -8.30 9.72
CA ASN A 4 13.51 -8.46 8.29
C ASN A 4 13.74 -7.08 7.66
N GLU A 5 14.86 -6.45 8.01
CA GLU A 5 15.24 -5.12 7.53
C GLU A 5 16.68 -5.08 7.00
N GLY A 6 16.94 -4.16 6.07
CA GLY A 6 18.28 -3.95 5.54
C GLY A 6 18.41 -2.67 4.74
N ASP A 7 19.65 -2.20 4.61
CA ASP A 7 20.00 -1.08 3.74
C ASP A 7 20.45 -1.61 2.37
N PHE A 8 19.71 -1.21 1.33
CA PHE A 8 19.94 -1.69 -0.03
C PHE A 8 20.29 -0.54 -0.96
N VAL A 9 21.22 -0.80 -1.88
CA VAL A 9 21.42 0.02 -3.06
C VAL A 9 20.52 -0.54 -4.15
N LEU A 10 19.74 0.31 -4.83
CA LEU A 10 18.85 -0.14 -5.89
C LEU A 10 19.64 -0.76 -7.05
N HIS A 11 19.10 -1.81 -7.67
CA HIS A 11 19.82 -2.54 -8.71
C HIS A 11 20.17 -1.62 -9.89
N SER A 12 19.26 -0.72 -10.26
CA SER A 12 19.48 0.29 -11.30
C SER A 12 20.56 1.33 -11.01
N GLU A 13 21.06 1.43 -9.76
CA GLU A 13 22.13 2.35 -9.37
C GLU A 13 23.54 1.73 -9.48
N PHE A 14 23.66 0.40 -9.52
CA PHE A 14 24.97 -0.25 -9.66
C PHE A 14 25.67 0.08 -10.99
N SER A 15 24.90 0.34 -12.05
CA SER A 15 25.42 0.62 -13.38
C SER A 15 25.60 2.12 -13.67
N LYS A 16 25.17 3.01 -12.76
CA LYS A 16 25.20 4.47 -12.99
C LYS A 16 26.34 5.12 -12.21
N LYS A 17 27.23 5.85 -12.92
CA LYS A 17 28.20 6.75 -12.28
C LYS A 17 27.46 7.92 -11.62
N GLY A 18 27.17 7.80 -10.33
CA GLY A 18 26.43 8.81 -9.57
C GLY A 18 26.51 8.59 -8.06
N ARG A 19 25.93 9.53 -7.30
CA ARG A 19 25.85 9.42 -5.84
C ARG A 19 24.88 8.30 -5.45
N ILE A 20 25.41 7.23 -4.87
CA ILE A 20 24.65 6.12 -4.30
C ILE A 20 23.79 6.63 -3.14
N ARG A 21 22.52 6.22 -3.10
CA ARG A 21 21.58 6.58 -2.03
C ARG A 21 20.99 5.31 -1.45
N PRO A 22 21.61 4.70 -0.42
CA PRO A 22 21.06 3.49 0.17
C PRO A 22 19.64 3.75 0.70
N VAL A 23 18.81 2.72 0.65
CA VAL A 23 17.41 2.74 1.09
C VAL A 23 17.22 1.66 2.13
N ARG A 24 16.73 2.04 3.30
CA ARG A 24 16.30 1.09 4.31
C ARG A 24 14.96 0.50 3.90
N VAL A 25 14.92 -0.82 3.68
CA VAL A 25 13.70 -1.57 3.40
C VAL A 25 13.39 -2.42 4.62
N ILE A 26 12.14 -2.39 5.04
CA ILE A 26 11.64 -3.12 6.20
C ILE A 26 10.48 -3.97 5.73
N ASP A 27 10.63 -5.29 5.81
CA ASP A 27 9.56 -6.24 5.55
C ASP A 27 8.79 -6.51 6.84
N VAL A 28 7.49 -6.25 6.80
CA VAL A 28 6.60 -6.37 7.95
C VAL A 28 5.73 -7.62 7.76
N PRO A 29 5.65 -8.53 8.75
CA PRO A 29 4.83 -9.72 8.64
C PRO A 29 3.35 -9.38 8.37
N GLY A 30 2.74 -10.07 7.40
CA GLY A 30 1.34 -9.85 7.00
C GLY A 30 0.29 -10.51 7.90
N ASP A 31 0.70 -11.33 8.87
CA ASP A 31 -0.22 -11.94 9.86
C ASP A 31 -0.91 -10.85 10.69
N SER A 32 -2.23 -10.96 10.86
CA SER A 32 -3.03 -9.95 11.54
C SER A 32 -2.55 -9.64 12.95
N ARG A 33 -1.97 -10.61 13.65
CA ARG A 33 -1.44 -10.47 15.02
C ARG A 33 -0.15 -9.66 15.08
N LEU A 34 0.55 -9.55 13.95
CA LEU A 34 1.84 -8.86 13.84
C LEU A 34 1.72 -7.48 13.20
N ARG A 35 0.51 -7.07 12.80
CA ARG A 35 0.25 -5.73 12.23
C ARG A 35 0.59 -4.59 13.19
N LEU A 36 0.55 -4.82 14.51
CA LEU A 36 0.99 -3.83 15.51
C LEU A 36 2.45 -3.40 15.32
N LYS A 37 3.30 -4.26 14.73
CA LYS A 37 4.68 -3.90 14.40
C LYS A 37 4.76 -2.83 13.31
N LEU A 38 3.75 -2.71 12.44
CA LEU A 38 3.73 -1.68 11.41
C LEU A 38 3.77 -0.28 12.06
N ASP A 39 3.05 -0.08 13.16
CA ASP A 39 2.99 1.21 13.87
C ASP A 39 4.35 1.62 14.46
N GLU A 40 5.26 0.69 14.72
CA GLU A 40 6.64 0.98 15.16
C GLU A 40 7.48 1.61 14.03
N TYR A 41 7.19 1.27 12.78
CA TYR A 41 7.96 1.71 11.60
C TYR A 41 7.32 2.88 10.85
N LEU A 42 5.99 3.04 10.91
CA LEU A 42 5.28 4.14 10.25
C LEU A 42 5.83 5.55 10.58
N PRO A 43 6.29 5.87 11.81
CA PRO A 43 6.90 7.16 12.11
C PRO A 43 8.17 7.45 11.30
N GLN A 44 8.86 6.43 10.80
CA GLN A 44 10.09 6.55 10.00
C GLN A 44 9.85 6.30 8.50
N ALA A 45 8.67 5.82 8.12
CA ALA A 45 8.35 5.47 6.75
C ALA A 45 8.32 6.70 5.82
N ALA A 46 9.11 6.63 4.74
CA ALA A 46 9.07 7.59 3.63
C ALA A 46 8.07 7.18 2.52
N GLY A 47 7.68 5.91 2.50
CA GLY A 47 6.71 5.34 1.56
C GLY A 47 6.30 3.95 2.04
N LEU A 48 5.15 3.48 1.57
CA LEU A 48 4.61 2.17 1.91
C LEU A 48 4.30 1.40 0.62
N ILE A 49 4.77 0.15 0.54
CA ILE A 49 4.46 -0.74 -0.57
C ILE A 49 3.53 -1.83 -0.04
N PHE A 50 2.30 -1.83 -0.52
CA PHE A 50 1.27 -2.80 -0.17
C PHE A 50 1.23 -3.90 -1.24
N VAL A 51 1.82 -5.06 -0.94
CA VAL A 51 1.95 -6.15 -1.90
C VAL A 51 0.69 -7.00 -1.93
N VAL A 52 0.13 -7.19 -3.13
CA VAL A 52 -1.07 -8.00 -3.40
C VAL A 52 -0.68 -9.21 -4.25
N ASP A 53 -1.20 -10.39 -3.92
CA ASP A 53 -1.08 -11.57 -4.77
C ASP A 53 -2.07 -11.48 -5.93
N ALA A 54 -1.59 -11.22 -7.15
CA ALA A 54 -2.44 -11.08 -8.33
C ALA A 54 -3.08 -12.42 -8.76
N VAL A 55 -2.58 -13.56 -8.31
CA VAL A 55 -3.04 -14.89 -8.77
C VAL A 55 -4.19 -15.42 -7.91
N GLY A 56 -4.20 -15.04 -6.63
CA GLY A 56 -5.19 -15.48 -5.64
C GLY A 56 -5.98 -14.31 -5.06
N PHE A 57 -6.18 -13.25 -5.83
CA PHE A 57 -6.71 -12.00 -5.32
C PHE A 57 -8.19 -12.11 -4.92
N LEU A 58 -9.07 -12.60 -5.79
CA LEU A 58 -10.51 -12.63 -5.55
C LEU A 58 -10.94 -13.30 -4.23
N PRO A 59 -10.44 -14.51 -3.86
CA PRO A 59 -10.78 -15.13 -2.59
C PRO A 59 -10.37 -14.32 -1.36
N ASN A 60 -9.33 -13.48 -1.50
CA ASN A 60 -8.75 -12.68 -0.43
C ASN A 60 -9.12 -11.18 -0.53
N CYS A 61 -9.93 -10.79 -1.51
CA CYS A 61 -10.21 -9.39 -1.86
C CYS A 61 -10.70 -8.60 -0.65
N ARG A 62 -11.72 -9.11 0.06
CA ARG A 62 -12.30 -8.48 1.24
C ARG A 62 -11.29 -8.29 2.38
N ALA A 63 -10.51 -9.32 2.69
CA ALA A 63 -9.49 -9.25 3.74
C ALA A 63 -8.36 -8.28 3.37
N THR A 64 -7.99 -8.26 2.09
CA THR A 64 -6.98 -7.36 1.53
C THR A 64 -7.45 -5.91 1.56
N ALA A 65 -8.70 -5.65 1.14
CA ALA A 65 -9.33 -4.34 1.18
C ALA A 65 -9.51 -3.83 2.62
N ALA A 66 -9.90 -4.68 3.56
CA ALA A 66 -10.01 -4.32 4.97
C ALA A 66 -8.65 -3.89 5.54
N TYR A 67 -7.58 -4.62 5.23
CA TYR A 67 -6.25 -4.24 5.69
C TYR A 67 -5.73 -2.95 5.02
N LEU A 68 -5.97 -2.79 3.72
CA LEU A 68 -5.63 -1.56 3.01
C LEU A 68 -6.41 -0.36 3.57
N TYR A 69 -7.69 -0.55 3.93
CA TYR A 69 -8.50 0.47 4.58
C TYR A 69 -7.87 0.92 5.91
N GLU A 70 -7.49 -0.03 6.79
CA GLU A 70 -6.81 0.27 8.06
C GLU A 70 -5.52 1.09 7.85
N ILE A 71 -4.73 0.76 6.82
CA ILE A 71 -3.51 1.50 6.50
C ILE A 71 -3.85 2.93 6.00
N LEU A 72 -4.82 3.06 5.11
CA LEU A 72 -5.18 4.35 4.52
C LEU A 72 -5.90 5.29 5.51
N THR A 73 -6.52 4.76 6.56
CA THR A 73 -7.11 5.55 7.66
C THR A 73 -6.17 5.77 8.84
N ASN A 74 -5.02 5.10 8.87
CA ASN A 74 -4.05 5.24 9.95
C ASN A 74 -3.55 6.69 10.07
N ALA A 75 -3.58 7.24 11.28
CA ALA A 75 -3.25 8.63 11.53
C ALA A 75 -1.82 9.01 11.12
N LEU A 76 -0.85 8.11 11.29
CA LEU A 76 0.55 8.35 10.91
C LEU A 76 0.69 8.41 9.39
N VAL A 77 0.02 7.50 8.68
CA VAL A 77 -0.02 7.48 7.21
C VAL A 77 -0.64 8.76 6.69
N VAL A 78 -1.83 9.13 7.18
CA VAL A 78 -2.58 10.29 6.69
C VAL A 78 -1.91 11.62 7.03
N LYS A 79 -1.48 11.83 8.29
CA LYS A 79 -0.88 13.10 8.72
C LYS A 79 0.45 13.38 8.02
N LYS A 80 1.28 12.35 7.81
CA LYS A 80 2.56 12.48 7.12
C LYS A 80 2.45 12.38 5.60
N LYS A 81 1.24 12.16 5.07
CA LYS A 81 0.97 11.95 3.63
C LYS A 81 1.88 10.89 3.01
N VAL A 82 2.16 9.82 3.76
CA VAL A 82 3.03 8.72 3.29
C VAL A 82 2.47 8.18 1.96
N PRO A 83 3.23 8.23 0.86
CA PRO A 83 2.77 7.68 -0.41
C PRO A 83 2.63 6.15 -0.31
N VAL A 84 1.61 5.60 -0.95
CA VAL A 84 1.28 4.17 -0.92
C VAL A 84 1.31 3.61 -2.34
N LEU A 85 2.10 2.56 -2.56
CA LEU A 85 2.13 1.80 -3.80
C LEU A 85 1.45 0.45 -3.59
N ILE A 86 0.31 0.22 -4.24
CA ILE A 86 -0.32 -1.10 -4.31
C ILE A 86 0.40 -1.89 -5.39
N MET A 87 1.18 -2.90 -4.98
CA MET A 87 2.02 -3.68 -5.87
C MET A 87 1.39 -5.05 -6.14
N CYS A 88 0.83 -5.22 -7.33
CA CYS A 88 0.28 -6.49 -7.80
C CYS A 88 1.43 -7.41 -8.20
N ASN A 89 1.74 -8.40 -7.36
CA ASN A 89 2.85 -9.33 -7.54
C ASN A 89 2.39 -10.65 -8.17
N LYS A 90 3.34 -11.44 -8.69
CA LYS A 90 3.14 -12.72 -9.39
C LYS A 90 2.50 -12.60 -10.77
N THR A 91 2.69 -11.47 -11.45
CA THR A 91 2.18 -11.23 -12.81
C THR A 91 2.84 -12.09 -13.88
N ASP A 92 3.88 -12.86 -13.53
CA ASP A 92 4.47 -13.88 -14.40
C ASP A 92 3.57 -15.10 -14.63
N LYS A 93 2.52 -15.28 -13.81
CA LYS A 93 1.57 -16.39 -13.97
C LYS A 93 0.42 -16.00 -14.89
N LYS A 94 0.01 -16.93 -15.77
CA LYS A 94 -1.07 -16.70 -16.74
C LYS A 94 -2.44 -16.39 -16.13
N ASN A 95 -2.66 -16.84 -14.90
CA ASN A 95 -3.91 -16.62 -14.15
C ASN A 95 -3.80 -15.44 -13.18
N ALA A 96 -2.82 -14.55 -13.36
CA ALA A 96 -2.75 -13.31 -12.62
C ALA A 96 -3.83 -12.34 -13.11
N ASP A 97 -4.60 -11.79 -12.19
CA ASP A 97 -5.50 -10.67 -12.44
C ASP A 97 -4.70 -9.42 -12.82
N THR A 98 -5.25 -8.60 -13.72
CA THR A 98 -4.58 -7.34 -14.12
C THR A 98 -4.65 -6.31 -13.01
N LYS A 99 -3.70 -5.37 -12.97
CA LYS A 99 -3.75 -4.28 -11.98
C LYS A 99 -5.04 -3.46 -12.05
N GLU A 100 -5.63 -3.25 -13.22
CA GLU A 100 -6.88 -2.50 -13.37
C GLU A 100 -8.05 -3.23 -12.73
N PHE A 101 -8.08 -4.56 -12.87
CA PHE A 101 -9.10 -5.39 -12.23
C PHE A 101 -8.96 -5.36 -10.71
N ILE A 102 -7.74 -5.59 -10.20
CA ILE A 102 -7.45 -5.56 -8.76
C ILE A 102 -7.80 -4.18 -8.17
N MET A 103 -7.37 -3.10 -8.82
CA MET A 103 -7.68 -1.73 -8.41
C MET A 103 -9.20 -1.51 -8.32
N LYS A 104 -9.95 -1.90 -9.36
CA LYS A 104 -11.40 -1.72 -9.39
C LYS A 104 -12.12 -2.51 -8.29
N GLN A 105 -11.68 -3.73 -8.00
CA GLN A 105 -12.27 -4.54 -6.93
C GLN A 105 -11.93 -3.98 -5.55
N LEU A 106 -10.69 -3.54 -5.32
CA LEU A 106 -10.31 -2.88 -4.07
C LEU A 106 -11.11 -1.59 -3.84
N GLU A 107 -11.28 -0.76 -4.86
CA GLU A 107 -12.12 0.45 -4.76
C GLU A 107 -13.56 0.10 -4.38
N LYS A 108 -14.13 -0.94 -4.99
CA LYS A 108 -15.48 -1.42 -4.68
C LYS A 108 -15.61 -1.92 -3.24
N GLU A 109 -14.71 -2.76 -2.78
CA GLU A 109 -14.76 -3.27 -1.40
C GLU A 109 -14.52 -2.16 -0.36
N ILE A 110 -13.63 -1.21 -0.66
CA ILE A 110 -13.40 -0.04 0.21
C ILE A 110 -14.66 0.84 0.31
N GLU A 111 -15.41 1.00 -0.79
CA GLU A 111 -16.70 1.69 -0.78
C GLU A 111 -17.68 1.02 0.19
N GLU A 112 -17.81 -0.30 0.14
CA GLU A 112 -18.68 -1.07 1.05
C GLU A 112 -18.22 -0.95 2.52
N LEU A 113 -16.91 -1.02 2.77
CA LEU A 113 -16.33 -0.82 4.11
C LEU A 113 -16.60 0.59 4.65
N ARG A 114 -16.45 1.62 3.80
CA ARG A 114 -16.74 3.01 4.17
C ARG A 114 -18.21 3.21 4.53
N ALA A 115 -19.14 2.67 3.74
CA ALA A 115 -20.57 2.78 3.99
C ALA A 115 -20.96 2.15 5.34
N SER A 116 -20.42 0.97 5.65
CA SER A 116 -20.70 0.29 6.92
C SER A 116 -20.15 1.05 8.14
N ARG A 117 -18.95 1.63 8.07
CA ARG A 117 -18.35 2.40 9.19
C ARG A 117 -18.96 3.78 9.39
N THR A 118 -19.46 4.41 8.33
CA THR A 118 -20.20 5.69 8.44
C THR A 118 -21.51 5.50 9.21
N ALA A 119 -22.21 4.40 8.97
CA ALA A 119 -23.43 4.06 9.72
C ALA A 119 -23.17 3.85 11.23
N ILE A 120 -22.02 3.30 11.58
CA ILE A 120 -21.62 3.07 12.98
C ILE A 120 -21.16 4.36 13.66
N SER A 121 -20.36 5.19 12.98
CA SER A 121 -19.83 6.44 13.55
C SER A 121 -20.92 7.49 13.81
N ALA A 122 -22.05 7.42 13.10
CA ALA A 122 -23.23 8.24 13.42
C ALA A 122 -23.81 7.93 14.82
N ALA A 123 -23.51 6.75 15.39
CA ALA A 123 -23.94 6.33 16.72
C ALA A 123 -22.86 6.51 17.80
N ASP A 124 -21.59 6.73 17.43
CA ASP A 124 -20.45 6.76 18.36
C ASP A 124 -19.48 7.90 18.01
N MET A 125 -19.54 9.01 18.77
CA MET A 125 -18.72 10.23 18.54
C MET A 125 -17.26 10.09 18.99
N SER A 126 -16.69 8.87 19.02
CA SER A 126 -15.39 8.58 19.62
C SER A 126 -14.31 8.12 18.63
N THR A 127 -14.64 7.82 17.37
CA THR A 127 -13.69 7.24 16.41
C THR A 127 -12.88 8.30 15.66
N THR A 128 -11.63 8.48 16.09
CA THR A 128 -10.54 9.24 15.42
C THR A 128 -10.06 8.64 14.08
N GLU A 129 -10.91 7.89 13.37
CA GLU A 129 -10.54 7.34 12.06
C GLU A 129 -10.71 8.41 10.97
N TYR A 130 -9.69 8.54 10.11
CA TYR A 130 -9.77 9.45 8.98
C TYR A 130 -10.75 8.91 7.94
N ALA A 131 -11.74 9.71 7.56
CA ALA A 131 -12.64 9.36 6.46
C ALA A 131 -11.87 9.23 5.13
N LEU A 132 -12.18 8.18 4.37
CA LEU A 132 -11.65 7.95 3.02
C LEU A 132 -12.61 8.41 1.93
N GLY A 133 -12.05 9.04 0.91
CA GLY A 133 -12.80 9.50 -0.26
C GLY A 133 -13.66 10.75 0.01
N VAL A 134 -14.57 11.02 -0.92
CA VAL A 134 -15.52 12.14 -0.86
C VAL A 134 -16.92 11.61 -0.54
N ALA A 135 -17.59 12.19 0.44
CA ALA A 135 -18.95 11.78 0.81
C ALA A 135 -19.92 11.99 -0.36
N GLY A 136 -20.75 10.98 -0.66
CA GLY A 136 -21.71 11.01 -1.77
C GLY A 136 -21.14 10.65 -3.15
N GLU A 137 -19.83 10.49 -3.29
CA GLU A 137 -19.19 9.99 -4.51
C GLU A 137 -18.74 8.54 -4.33
N THR A 138 -18.70 7.78 -5.44
CA THR A 138 -18.07 6.45 -5.47
C THR A 138 -16.59 6.59 -5.15
N PHE A 139 -16.10 5.79 -4.21
CA PHE A 139 -14.69 5.82 -3.81
C PHE A 139 -13.74 5.58 -4.98
N LYS A 140 -12.71 6.43 -5.05
CA LYS A 140 -11.55 6.29 -5.93
C LYS A 140 -10.27 6.54 -5.15
N PHE A 141 -9.20 5.82 -5.48
CA PHE A 141 -7.91 6.02 -4.82
C PHE A 141 -7.36 7.44 -5.02
N SER A 142 -7.72 8.12 -6.11
CA SER A 142 -7.38 9.53 -6.36
C SER A 142 -7.97 10.50 -5.33
N GLN A 143 -9.02 10.10 -4.61
CA GLN A 143 -9.63 10.90 -3.54
C GLN A 143 -8.94 10.71 -2.18
N CYS A 144 -7.94 9.83 -2.08
CA CYS A 144 -7.16 9.67 -0.86
C CYS A 144 -6.29 10.92 -0.60
N ARG A 145 -6.08 11.27 0.67
CA ARG A 145 -5.15 12.35 1.05
C ARG A 145 -3.70 12.01 0.71
N ASN A 146 -3.38 10.73 0.76
CA ASN A 146 -2.09 10.15 0.40
C ASN A 146 -2.05 9.90 -1.10
N LYS A 147 -0.87 10.07 -1.71
CA LYS A 147 -0.66 9.62 -3.09
C LYS A 147 -0.73 8.10 -3.12
N VAL A 148 -1.75 7.55 -3.75
CA VAL A 148 -1.89 6.11 -3.97
C VAL A 148 -1.62 5.81 -5.44
N SER A 149 -0.66 4.93 -5.71
CA SER A 149 -0.36 4.43 -7.04
C SER A 149 -0.51 2.90 -7.08
N VAL A 150 -0.75 2.36 -8.27
CA VAL A 150 -0.87 0.91 -8.49
C VAL A 150 0.17 0.47 -9.49
N GLY A 151 0.86 -0.61 -9.17
CA GLY A 151 1.89 -1.18 -10.00
C GLY A 151 1.83 -2.69 -10.12
N GLU A 152 2.68 -3.22 -10.99
CA GLU A 152 2.82 -4.64 -11.28
C GLU A 152 4.26 -5.08 -11.09
N SER A 153 4.43 -6.30 -10.59
CA SER A 153 5.74 -6.91 -10.41
C SER A 153 5.70 -8.43 -10.54
N SER A 154 6.87 -8.98 -10.83
CA SER A 154 7.15 -10.39 -10.61
C SER A 154 8.44 -10.51 -9.83
N GLY A 155 8.32 -10.80 -8.53
CA GLY A 155 9.47 -11.11 -7.70
C GLY A 155 10.27 -12.32 -8.21
N LEU A 156 9.60 -13.30 -8.84
CA LEU A 156 10.25 -14.49 -9.40
C LEU A 156 11.09 -14.17 -10.64
N LYS A 157 10.62 -13.29 -11.52
CA LYS A 157 11.33 -12.87 -12.74
C LYS A 157 12.25 -11.66 -12.53
N GLY A 158 12.32 -11.13 -11.31
CA GLY A 158 13.08 -9.91 -11.00
C GLY A 158 12.50 -8.64 -11.63
N ASN A 159 11.24 -8.67 -12.09
CA ASN A 159 10.57 -7.51 -12.65
C ASN A 159 10.04 -6.63 -11.50
N ILE A 160 10.89 -5.70 -11.04
CA ILE A 160 10.63 -4.83 -9.89
C ILE A 160 10.84 -3.33 -10.18
N TRP A 161 10.99 -2.94 -11.45
CA TRP A 161 11.35 -1.56 -11.83
C TRP A 161 10.34 -0.51 -11.32
N GLN A 162 9.06 -0.87 -11.17
CA GLN A 162 8.03 0.02 -10.63
C GLN A 162 8.25 0.33 -9.14
N VAL A 163 8.79 -0.63 -8.38
CA VAL A 163 9.21 -0.42 -6.98
C VAL A 163 10.36 0.58 -6.95
N GLU A 164 11.38 0.39 -7.80
CA GLU A 164 12.52 1.30 -7.86
C GLU A 164 12.10 2.72 -8.26
N LEU A 165 11.19 2.85 -9.22
CA LEU A 165 10.61 4.13 -9.63
C LEU A 165 9.90 4.82 -8.45
N PHE A 166 9.05 4.09 -7.73
CA PHE A 166 8.35 4.62 -6.57
C PHE A 166 9.31 5.08 -5.47
N ILE A 167 10.36 4.30 -5.19
CA ILE A 167 11.41 4.64 -4.23
C ILE A 167 12.23 5.87 -4.66
N ARG A 168 12.21 6.25 -5.95
CA ARG A 168 12.96 7.41 -6.45
C ARG A 168 12.09 8.56 -6.91
N GLU A 169 10.78 8.40 -6.85
CA GLU A 169 9.83 9.42 -7.26
C GLU A 169 9.84 10.55 -6.23
N LYS A 170 10.43 11.69 -6.61
CA LYS A 170 10.62 12.84 -5.72
C LYS A 170 9.36 13.67 -5.48
N GLU A 171 8.29 13.44 -6.23
CA GLU A 171 7.08 14.28 -6.16
C GLU A 171 6.14 13.92 -5.00
N GLY A 172 6.40 12.85 -4.24
CA GLY A 172 5.57 12.41 -3.12
C GLY A 172 6.16 12.59 -1.72
N TRP A 173 7.37 13.15 -1.59
CA TRP A 173 8.13 13.13 -0.33
C TRP A 173 8.24 14.48 0.38
N LYS A 174 7.38 15.46 0.03
CA LYS A 174 7.37 16.78 0.68
C LYS A 174 6.47 16.82 1.91
#